data_AF-A0A520EBC0-F1
#
_entry.id   AF-A0A520EBC0-F1
#
_cell.length_a   1.000
_cell.length_b   1.000
_cell.length_c   1.000
_cell.angle_alpha   90.00
_cell.angle_beta   90.00
_cell.angle_gamma   90.00
#
_symmetry.space_group_name_H-M   'P 1'
#
loop_
_entity.id
_entity.type
_entity.pdbx_description
1 polymer ?
#
loop_
_entity_poly.entity_id
_entity_poly.type
_entity_poly.pdbx_seq_one_letter_code
_entity_poly.pdbx_strand_id
1 'polypeptide(L)'
;MSKTFVGVRLRQLRSERSMSQVSLAQKLGISASYLNQIEHDVRPLTVPVLLRISEVFGVDTSFFSSEDDTRLVAELREVALDQDMGIDADPHEIAQMVSSHPQLARAMVNMHRRYRNTTAQLLAATEERFSDGSGSGSISKPHEEVRDYFYQRQNYLHELDTAAEALTSRIRFHRADVGGEIAKRLRTVHDVQIVNRIDLGENVLHRFDPQTRV
;
A
#
# COMPACT_ATOMS: atom_id res chain seq x y z
N MET A 1 12.80 -1.06 34.01
CA MET A 1 11.92 -1.97 33.25
C MET A 1 10.56 -1.31 33.13
N SER A 2 10.04 -1.13 31.92
CA SER A 2 8.70 -0.59 31.67
C SER A 2 7.64 -1.53 32.26
N LYS A 3 6.55 -0.96 32.79
CA LYS A 3 5.42 -1.73 33.31
C LYS A 3 4.60 -2.24 32.12
N THR A 4 4.55 -3.56 31.93
CA THR A 4 3.82 -4.20 30.83
C THR A 4 2.38 -4.47 31.25
N PHE A 5 1.46 -3.67 30.73
CA PHE A 5 0.02 -3.84 30.88
C PHE A 5 -0.51 -4.53 29.62
N VAL A 6 -1.16 -5.68 29.78
CA VAL A 6 -1.55 -6.58 28.68
C VAL A 6 -2.92 -7.20 28.89
N GLY A 7 -3.70 -6.67 29.83
CA GLY A 7 -4.89 -7.34 30.33
C GLY A 7 -5.89 -7.69 29.23
N VAL A 8 -6.05 -6.79 28.27
CA VAL A 8 -6.90 -6.97 27.09
C VAL A 8 -6.43 -8.12 26.20
N ARG A 9 -5.12 -8.18 25.88
CA ARG A 9 -4.53 -9.23 25.04
C ARG A 9 -4.58 -10.60 25.74
N LEU A 10 -4.35 -10.62 27.05
CA LEU A 10 -4.46 -11.85 27.84
C LEU A 10 -5.90 -12.37 27.92
N ARG A 11 -6.86 -11.45 28.12
CA ARG A 11 -8.30 -11.78 28.13
C ARG A 11 -8.78 -12.31 26.78
N GLN A 12 -8.27 -11.74 25.69
CA GLN A 12 -8.53 -12.22 24.33
C GLN A 12 -8.02 -13.65 24.15
N LEU A 13 -6.73 -13.91 24.42
CA LEU A 13 -6.12 -15.24 24.33
C LEU A 13 -6.89 -16.28 25.14
N ARG A 14 -7.31 -15.90 26.36
CA ARG A 14 -8.14 -16.75 27.21
C ARG A 14 -9.49 -17.09 26.55
N SER A 15 -10.15 -16.09 25.97
CA SER A 15 -11.47 -16.25 25.35
C SER A 15 -11.43 -17.07 24.06
N GLU A 16 -10.40 -16.87 23.23
CA GLU A 16 -10.16 -17.66 22.00
C GLU A 16 -9.93 -19.14 22.29
N ARG A 17 -9.36 -19.48 23.46
CA ARG A 17 -9.20 -20.85 23.94
C ARG A 17 -10.38 -21.35 24.78
N SER A 18 -11.46 -20.58 24.88
CA SER A 18 -12.65 -20.87 25.68
C SER A 18 -12.35 -21.24 27.14
N MET A 19 -11.35 -20.56 27.73
CA MET A 19 -10.91 -20.82 29.10
C MET A 19 -11.58 -19.88 30.12
N SER A 20 -11.92 -20.41 31.30
CA SER A 20 -12.27 -19.58 32.45
C SER A 20 -11.01 -18.96 33.08
N GLN A 21 -11.17 -17.86 33.82
CA GLN A 21 -10.05 -17.27 34.58
C GLN A 21 -9.42 -18.29 35.55
N VAL A 22 -10.24 -19.10 36.23
CA VAL A 22 -9.73 -20.13 37.16
C VAL A 22 -8.88 -21.17 36.43
N SER A 23 -9.34 -21.64 35.26
CA SER A 23 -8.61 -22.60 34.44
C SER A 23 -7.27 -22.04 33.95
N LEU A 24 -7.26 -20.78 33.50
CA LEU A 24 -6.03 -20.13 33.07
C LEU A 24 -5.07 -19.90 34.23
N ALA A 25 -5.56 -19.45 35.38
CA ALA A 25 -4.74 -19.22 36.56
C ALA A 25 -4.04 -20.51 37.02
N GLN A 26 -4.75 -21.65 37.00
CA GLN A 26 -4.18 -22.97 37.28
C GLN A 26 -3.08 -23.36 36.29
N LYS A 27 -3.31 -23.19 34.97
CA LYS A 27 -2.29 -23.48 33.95
C LYS A 27 -1.03 -22.62 34.10
N LEU A 28 -1.21 -21.36 34.49
CA LEU A 28 -0.10 -20.42 34.71
C LEU A 28 0.57 -20.57 36.08
N GLY A 29 0.01 -21.39 36.99
CA GLY A 29 0.54 -21.57 38.34
C GLY A 29 0.38 -20.35 39.23
N ILE A 30 -0.65 -19.53 39.00
CA ILE A 30 -0.94 -18.31 39.75
C ILE A 30 -2.34 -18.34 40.38
N SER A 31 -2.62 -17.42 41.31
CA SER A 31 -3.97 -17.29 41.88
C SER A 31 -4.95 -16.66 40.89
N ALA A 32 -6.22 -17.06 40.94
CA ALA A 32 -7.27 -16.48 40.11
C ALA A 32 -7.45 -14.97 40.38
N SER A 33 -7.25 -14.53 41.63
CA SER A 33 -7.24 -13.11 41.99
C SER A 33 -6.10 -12.35 41.30
N TYR A 34 -4.90 -12.95 41.25
CA TYR A 34 -3.79 -12.33 40.55
C TYR A 34 -4.02 -12.29 39.03
N LEU A 35 -4.54 -13.36 38.43
CA LEU A 35 -4.96 -13.35 37.02
C LEU A 35 -5.99 -12.24 36.75
N ASN A 36 -6.98 -12.08 37.62
CA ASN A 36 -7.99 -11.03 37.47
C ASN A 36 -7.37 -9.62 37.51
N GLN A 37 -6.39 -9.40 38.39
CA GLN A 37 -5.70 -8.11 38.48
C GLN A 37 -4.86 -7.80 37.24
N ILE A 38 -4.21 -8.79 36.64
CA ILE A 38 -3.45 -8.57 35.40
C ILE A 38 -4.37 -8.43 34.17
N GLU A 39 -5.51 -9.14 34.12
CA GLU A 39 -6.51 -8.99 33.05
C GLU A 39 -7.20 -7.63 33.04
N HIS A 40 -7.19 -6.90 34.17
CA HIS A 40 -7.78 -5.57 34.32
C HIS A 40 -6.72 -4.47 34.47
N ASP A 41 -5.45 -4.77 34.16
CA ASP A 41 -4.34 -3.82 34.22
C ASP A 41 -4.16 -3.13 35.60
N VAL A 42 -4.63 -3.77 36.68
CA VAL A 42 -4.42 -3.35 38.08
C VAL A 42 -2.99 -3.68 38.51
N ARG A 43 -2.45 -4.80 38.03
CA ARG A 43 -1.05 -5.17 38.23
C ARG A 43 -0.36 -5.37 36.89
N PRO A 44 0.88 -4.85 36.73
CA PRO A 44 1.67 -5.16 35.55
C PRO A 44 2.05 -6.64 35.53
N LEU A 45 2.16 -7.18 34.32
CA LEU A 45 2.61 -8.55 34.10
C LEU A 45 4.09 -8.66 34.45
N THR A 46 4.45 -9.71 35.17
CA THR A 46 5.85 -10.01 35.49
C THR A 46 6.47 -10.88 34.39
N VAL A 47 7.78 -10.76 34.18
CA VAL A 47 8.53 -11.54 33.18
C VAL A 47 8.32 -13.06 33.34
N PRO A 48 8.35 -13.66 34.55
CA PRO A 48 8.09 -15.10 34.69
C PRO A 48 6.70 -15.51 34.21
N VAL A 49 5.67 -14.70 34.48
CA VAL A 49 4.30 -15.00 34.03
C VAL A 49 4.18 -14.81 32.51
N LEU A 50 4.85 -13.81 31.93
CA LEU A 50 4.90 -13.61 30.49
C LEU A 50 5.49 -14.82 29.75
N LEU A 51 6.63 -15.34 30.22
CA LEU A 51 7.25 -16.54 29.66
C LEU A 51 6.33 -17.76 29.78
N ARG A 52 5.61 -17.89 30.90
CA ARG A 52 4.65 -18.97 31.12
C ARG A 52 3.46 -18.87 30.16
N ILE A 53 2.96 -17.67 29.91
CA ILE A 53 1.89 -17.42 28.93
C ILE A 53 2.39 -17.78 27.52
N SER A 54 3.59 -17.34 27.16
CA SER A 54 4.22 -17.68 25.88
C SER A 54 4.33 -19.20 25.69
N GLU A 55 4.79 -19.92 26.71
CA GLU A 55 4.89 -21.39 26.71
C GLU A 55 3.51 -22.06 26.58
N VAL A 56 2.51 -21.62 27.35
CA VAL A 56 1.17 -22.25 27.39
C VAL A 56 0.38 -22.01 26.11
N PHE A 57 0.52 -20.84 25.49
CA PHE A 57 -0.26 -20.45 24.31
C PHE A 57 0.51 -20.54 22.98
N GLY A 58 1.83 -20.75 23.03
CA GLY A 58 2.70 -20.78 21.85
C GLY A 58 2.80 -19.42 21.15
N VAL A 59 2.64 -18.32 21.89
CA VAL A 59 2.73 -16.95 21.35
C VAL A 59 4.07 -16.34 21.69
N ASP A 60 4.68 -15.62 20.75
CA ASP A 60 5.94 -14.93 21.01
C ASP A 60 5.77 -13.83 22.07
N THR A 61 6.80 -13.55 22.86
CA THR A 61 6.74 -12.48 23.88
C THR A 61 6.49 -11.09 23.29
N SER A 62 6.86 -10.86 22.03
CA SER A 62 6.54 -9.65 21.26
C SER A 62 5.05 -9.46 21.02
N PHE A 63 4.23 -10.52 21.09
CA PHE A 63 2.77 -10.40 21.09
C PHE A 63 2.25 -9.50 22.22
N PHE A 64 3.02 -9.39 23.30
CA PHE A 64 2.74 -8.55 24.46
C PHE A 64 3.59 -7.27 24.51
N SER A 65 4.34 -6.97 23.44
CA SER A 65 5.17 -5.76 23.36
C SER A 65 4.33 -4.51 23.08
N SER A 66 4.79 -3.40 23.65
CA SER A 66 4.28 -2.03 23.48
C SER A 66 4.81 -1.34 22.21
N GLU A 67 5.71 -1.95 21.45
CA GLU A 67 6.26 -1.35 20.22
C GLU A 67 5.21 -1.29 19.11
N ASP A 68 4.37 -2.33 18.99
CA ASP A 68 3.21 -2.31 18.10
C ASP A 68 2.19 -1.22 18.51
N ASP A 69 2.07 -0.93 19.81
CA ASP A 69 1.19 0.13 20.29
C ASP A 69 1.75 1.51 19.95
N THR A 70 3.07 1.70 19.97
CA THR A 70 3.68 2.99 19.61
C THR A 70 3.43 3.34 18.15
N ARG A 71 3.60 2.36 17.25
CA ARG A 71 3.28 2.52 15.82
C ARG A 71 1.79 2.75 15.61
N LEU A 72 0.94 1.98 16.29
CA LEU A 72 -0.50 2.10 16.18
C LEU A 72 -1.04 3.42 16.73
N VAL A 73 -0.40 3.99 17.77
CA VAL A 73 -0.69 5.35 18.26
C VAL A 73 -0.36 6.38 17.19
N ALA A 74 0.79 6.26 16.51
CA ALA A 74 1.13 7.16 15.42
C ALA A 74 0.14 7.04 14.25
N GLU A 75 -0.22 5.82 13.87
CA GLU A 75 -1.22 5.57 12.81
C GLU A 75 -2.61 6.10 13.19
N LEU A 76 -3.06 5.91 14.42
CA LEU A 76 -4.37 6.43 14.86
C LEU A 76 -4.35 7.96 15.02
N ARG A 77 -3.20 8.56 15.32
CA ARG A 77 -3.03 10.02 15.30
C ARG A 77 -3.15 10.60 13.90
N GLU A 78 -2.58 9.94 12.89
CA GLU A 78 -2.79 10.33 11.48
C GLU A 78 -4.28 10.27 11.10
N VAL A 79 -5.02 9.26 11.56
CA VAL A 79 -6.48 9.19 11.36
C VAL A 79 -7.20 10.37 12.02
N ALA A 80 -6.83 10.73 13.25
CA ALA A 80 -7.45 11.83 13.99
C ALA A 80 -7.15 13.22 13.38
N LEU A 81 -6.06 13.37 12.62
CA LEU A 81 -5.73 14.61 11.90
C LEU A 81 -6.56 14.80 10.62
N ASP A 82 -7.25 13.76 10.15
CA ASP A 82 -8.13 13.86 8.98
C ASP A 82 -9.41 14.61 9.35
N GLN A 83 -9.63 15.77 8.73
CA GLN A 83 -10.77 16.64 9.03
C GLN A 83 -12.12 15.98 8.74
N ASP A 84 -12.16 15.03 7.79
CA ASP A 84 -13.39 14.30 7.44
C ASP A 84 -13.86 13.38 8.58
N MET A 85 -12.96 13.03 9.51
CA MET A 85 -13.31 12.23 10.69
C MET A 85 -14.06 13.05 11.74
N GLY A 86 -13.89 14.38 11.76
CA GLY A 86 -14.61 15.27 12.67
C GLY A 86 -14.33 15.03 14.16
N ILE A 87 -13.16 14.49 14.50
CA ILE A 87 -12.76 14.19 15.87
C ILE A 87 -11.60 15.12 16.25
N ASP A 88 -11.69 15.75 17.43
CA ASP A 88 -10.57 16.46 18.05
C ASP A 88 -10.11 15.64 19.26
N ALA A 89 -9.11 14.80 19.06
CA ALA A 89 -8.59 13.88 20.08
C ALA A 89 -7.15 14.26 20.46
N ASP A 90 -6.92 14.48 21.76
CA ASP A 90 -5.57 14.75 22.27
C ASP A 90 -4.69 13.48 22.18
N PRO A 91 -3.38 13.61 21.88
CA PRO A 91 -2.42 12.51 21.92
C PRO A 91 -2.53 11.55 23.12
N HIS A 92 -2.91 12.04 24.31
CA HIS A 92 -3.08 11.18 25.47
C HIS A 92 -4.30 10.25 25.34
N GLU A 93 -5.42 10.74 24.82
CA GLU A 93 -6.64 9.95 24.60
C GLU A 93 -6.41 8.86 23.54
N ILE A 94 -5.68 9.19 22.48
CA ILE A 94 -5.28 8.25 21.42
C ILE A 94 -4.41 7.13 22.01
N ALA A 95 -3.43 7.48 22.84
CA ALA A 95 -2.58 6.49 23.51
C ALA A 95 -3.38 5.57 24.45
N GLN A 96 -4.36 6.11 25.19
CA GLN A 96 -5.24 5.31 26.03
C GLN A 96 -6.17 4.39 25.21
N MET A 97 -6.69 4.85 24.07
CA MET A 97 -7.51 4.03 23.17
C MET A 97 -6.71 2.85 22.62
N VAL A 98 -5.47 3.08 22.19
CA VAL A 98 -4.61 2.01 21.67
C VAL A 98 -4.25 1.01 22.75
N SER A 99 -3.91 1.46 23.96
CA SER A 99 -3.56 0.55 25.06
C SER A 99 -4.75 -0.28 25.55
N SER A 100 -5.94 0.33 25.62
CA SER A 100 -7.16 -0.31 26.15
C SER A 100 -7.92 -1.12 25.09
N HIS A 101 -7.87 -0.73 23.82
CA HIS A 101 -8.66 -1.33 22.74
C HIS A 101 -7.87 -1.45 21.41
N PRO A 102 -6.73 -2.16 21.39
CA PRO A 102 -5.82 -2.19 20.23
C PRO A 102 -6.46 -2.80 18.96
N GLN A 103 -7.43 -3.72 19.10
CA GLN A 103 -8.14 -4.26 17.94
C GLN A 103 -9.07 -3.24 17.29
N LEU A 104 -9.79 -2.45 18.10
CA LEU A 104 -10.67 -1.40 17.59
C LEU A 104 -9.85 -0.28 16.95
N ALA A 105 -8.74 0.12 17.58
CA ALA A 105 -7.79 1.06 16.99
C ALA A 105 -7.27 0.58 15.62
N ARG A 106 -6.85 -0.70 15.50
CA ARG A 106 -6.46 -1.29 14.21
C ARG A 106 -7.59 -1.30 13.19
N ALA A 107 -8.81 -1.63 13.61
CA ALA A 107 -9.97 -1.63 12.72
C ALA A 107 -10.25 -0.22 12.18
N MET A 108 -10.16 0.82 13.03
CA MET A 108 -10.32 2.22 12.63
C MET A 108 -9.25 2.65 11.63
N VAL A 109 -7.97 2.37 11.90
CA VAL A 109 -6.87 2.67 10.95
C VAL A 109 -7.09 1.98 9.60
N ASN A 110 -7.48 0.69 9.61
CA ASN A 110 -7.75 -0.04 8.38
C ASN A 110 -8.97 0.51 7.61
N MET A 111 -10.02 0.91 8.33
CA MET A 111 -11.21 1.53 7.74
C MET A 111 -10.85 2.87 7.10
N HIS A 112 -10.09 3.71 7.79
CA HIS A 112 -9.62 5.01 7.28
C HIS A 112 -8.74 4.85 6.04
N ARG A 113 -7.80 3.89 6.05
CA ARG A 113 -6.98 3.57 4.87
C ARG A 113 -7.84 3.17 3.67
N ARG A 114 -8.85 2.31 3.88
CA ARG A 114 -9.79 1.92 2.82
C ARG A 114 -10.62 3.10 2.34
N TYR A 115 -11.11 3.94 3.25
CA TYR A 115 -11.84 5.16 2.92
C TYR A 115 -10.98 6.07 2.04
N ARG A 116 -9.75 6.40 2.45
CA ARG A 116 -8.83 7.23 1.66
C ARG A 116 -8.54 6.64 0.29
N ASN A 117 -8.32 5.33 0.19
CA ASN A 117 -8.12 4.66 -1.09
C ASN A 117 -9.35 4.76 -2.00
N THR A 118 -10.54 4.52 -1.47
CA THR A 118 -11.80 4.61 -2.23
C THR A 118 -12.10 6.05 -2.63
N THR A 119 -11.89 7.02 -1.74
CA THR A 119 -12.05 8.45 -2.05
C THR A 119 -11.05 8.90 -3.10
N ALA A 120 -9.79 8.45 -3.04
CA ALA A 120 -8.79 8.74 -4.07
C ALA A 120 -9.15 8.11 -5.43
N GLN A 121 -9.67 6.87 -5.43
CA GLN A 121 -10.17 6.22 -6.65
C GLN A 121 -11.40 6.93 -7.23
N LEU A 122 -12.32 7.36 -6.37
CA LEU A 122 -13.48 8.16 -6.77
C LEU A 122 -13.06 9.51 -7.33
N LEU A 123 -12.14 10.22 -6.68
CA LEU A 123 -11.59 11.49 -7.16
C LEU A 123 -10.89 11.32 -8.51
N ALA A 124 -10.10 10.25 -8.69
CA ALA A 124 -9.52 9.95 -10.00
C ALA A 124 -10.60 9.69 -11.07
N ALA A 125 -11.64 8.92 -10.72
CA ALA A 125 -12.76 8.63 -11.62
C ALA A 125 -13.71 9.83 -11.85
N THR A 126 -13.76 10.80 -10.94
CA THR A 126 -14.57 12.01 -11.08
C THR A 126 -13.80 13.17 -11.68
N GLU A 127 -12.49 13.29 -11.49
CA GLU A 127 -11.63 14.20 -12.27
C GLU A 127 -11.69 13.85 -13.76
N GLU A 128 -11.74 12.56 -14.10
CA GLU A 128 -12.07 12.10 -15.47
C GLU A 128 -13.45 12.58 -15.94
N ARG A 129 -14.43 12.76 -15.04
CA ARG A 129 -15.79 13.29 -15.37
C ARG A 129 -15.90 14.81 -15.36
N PHE A 130 -15.14 15.53 -14.53
CA PHE A 130 -15.25 16.98 -14.37
C PHE A 130 -14.34 17.77 -15.32
N SER A 131 -13.38 17.11 -15.99
CA SER A 131 -12.62 17.73 -17.09
C SER A 131 -13.45 17.91 -18.38
N ASP A 132 -14.57 17.19 -18.52
CA ASP A 132 -15.57 17.40 -19.58
C ASP A 132 -16.88 17.86 -18.94
N GLY A 133 -17.06 19.18 -18.86
CA GLY A 133 -18.32 19.79 -18.46
C GLY A 133 -19.44 19.49 -19.46
N SER A 134 -20.15 18.38 -19.29
CA SER A 134 -21.58 18.21 -19.51
C SER A 134 -21.95 16.73 -19.45
N GLY A 135 -22.88 16.38 -18.56
CA GLY A 135 -23.42 15.03 -18.48
C GLY A 135 -24.22 14.68 -19.74
N SER A 136 -23.66 13.82 -20.58
CA SER A 136 -24.37 12.88 -21.46
C SER A 136 -23.35 11.95 -22.11
N GLY A 137 -23.47 10.65 -21.88
CA GLY A 137 -22.84 9.55 -22.64
C GLY A 137 -21.38 9.75 -23.05
N SER A 138 -20.45 9.29 -22.21
CA SER A 138 -19.01 9.28 -22.49
C SER A 138 -18.69 8.45 -23.73
N ILE A 139 -18.42 9.12 -24.85
CA ILE A 139 -17.54 8.59 -25.89
C ILE A 139 -16.13 8.74 -25.29
N SER A 140 -15.48 7.62 -24.95
CA SER A 140 -14.09 7.64 -24.47
C SER A 140 -13.25 8.42 -25.49
N LYS A 141 -12.40 9.35 -25.03
CA LYS A 141 -11.58 10.10 -25.97
C LYS A 141 -10.62 9.11 -26.65
N PRO A 142 -10.36 9.19 -27.96
CA PRO A 142 -9.56 8.17 -28.66
C PRO A 142 -8.17 7.89 -28.05
N HIS A 143 -7.57 8.87 -27.37
CA HIS A 143 -6.29 8.68 -26.69
C HIS A 143 -6.41 7.92 -25.34
N GLU A 144 -7.56 7.96 -24.69
CA GLU A 144 -7.86 7.23 -23.44
C GLU A 144 -8.07 5.75 -23.71
N GLU A 145 -8.84 5.38 -24.75
CA GLU A 145 -9.00 3.97 -25.16
C GLU A 145 -7.65 3.31 -25.47
N VAL A 146 -6.79 4.05 -26.18
CA VAL A 146 -5.44 3.60 -26.52
C VAL A 146 -4.61 3.43 -25.23
N ARG A 147 -4.62 4.43 -24.34
CA ARG A 147 -3.89 4.39 -23.06
C ARG A 147 -4.32 3.19 -22.21
N ASP A 148 -5.61 2.96 -22.07
CA ASP A 148 -6.17 1.89 -21.25
C ASP A 148 -5.90 0.50 -21.86
N TYR A 149 -5.95 0.40 -23.19
CA TYR A 149 -5.55 -0.80 -23.93
C TYR A 149 -4.11 -1.23 -23.60
N PHE A 150 -3.18 -0.28 -23.53
CA PHE A 150 -1.78 -0.53 -23.16
C PHE A 150 -1.62 -0.85 -21.66
N TYR A 151 -2.30 -0.12 -20.76
CA TYR A 151 -2.19 -0.36 -19.32
C TYR A 151 -2.73 -1.72 -18.89
N GLN A 152 -3.88 -2.14 -19.42
CA GLN A 152 -4.46 -3.47 -19.12
C GLN A 152 -3.51 -4.62 -19.48
N ARG A 153 -2.64 -4.39 -20.46
CA ARG A 153 -1.63 -5.34 -20.92
C ARG A 153 -0.27 -5.10 -20.29
N GLN A 154 -0.17 -4.21 -19.30
CA GLN A 154 1.08 -3.81 -18.66
C GLN A 154 2.15 -3.38 -19.68
N ASN A 155 1.74 -2.70 -20.76
CA ASN A 155 2.57 -2.33 -21.90
C ASN A 155 3.24 -3.52 -22.63
N TYR A 156 2.68 -4.73 -22.54
CA TYR A 156 3.15 -5.92 -23.23
C TYR A 156 2.19 -6.37 -24.33
N LEU A 157 2.65 -6.30 -25.58
CA LEU A 157 1.97 -6.75 -26.78
C LEU A 157 2.79 -7.87 -27.43
N HIS A 158 2.49 -9.12 -27.06
CA HIS A 158 3.26 -10.31 -27.41
C HIS A 158 3.79 -10.34 -28.86
N GLU A 159 2.95 -10.08 -29.86
CA GLU A 159 3.36 -10.10 -31.27
C GLU A 159 4.40 -9.01 -31.60
N LEU A 160 4.21 -7.79 -31.10
CA LEU A 160 5.11 -6.66 -31.33
C LEU A 160 6.41 -6.81 -30.54
N ASP A 161 6.32 -7.18 -29.26
CA ASP A 161 7.48 -7.36 -28.40
C ASP A 161 8.37 -8.51 -28.89
N THR A 162 7.78 -9.67 -29.23
CA THR A 162 8.54 -10.80 -29.77
C THR A 162 9.18 -10.44 -31.11
N ALA A 163 8.48 -9.69 -31.97
CA ALA A 163 9.06 -9.20 -33.23
C ALA A 163 10.21 -8.21 -33.00
N ALA A 164 10.10 -7.32 -32.00
CA ALA A 164 11.14 -6.39 -31.62
C ALA A 164 12.38 -7.10 -31.04
N GLU A 165 12.20 -8.11 -30.19
CA GLU A 165 13.27 -8.96 -29.66
C GLU A 165 14.00 -9.75 -30.77
N ALA A 166 13.23 -10.34 -31.69
CA ALA A 166 13.78 -11.05 -32.84
C ALA A 166 14.55 -10.10 -33.77
N LEU A 167 14.02 -8.90 -34.01
CA LEU A 167 14.70 -7.87 -34.79
C LEU A 167 16.02 -7.48 -34.14
N THR A 168 16.00 -7.17 -32.83
CA THR A 168 17.17 -6.80 -32.02
C THR A 168 18.27 -7.86 -32.10
N SER A 169 17.88 -9.14 -31.99
CA SER A 169 18.79 -10.29 -32.10
C SER A 169 19.43 -10.39 -33.49
N ARG A 170 18.62 -10.24 -34.55
CA ARG A 170 19.08 -10.33 -35.95
C ARG A 170 20.08 -9.24 -36.32
N ILE A 171 19.87 -8.02 -35.81
CA ILE A 171 20.72 -6.86 -36.13
C ILE A 171 21.89 -6.68 -35.16
N ARG A 172 22.06 -7.59 -34.18
CA ARG A 172 23.11 -7.56 -33.15
C ARG A 172 23.22 -6.23 -32.42
N PHE A 173 22.05 -5.70 -32.07
CA PHE A 173 21.92 -4.38 -31.47
C PHE A 173 22.68 -4.29 -30.14
N HIS A 174 23.59 -3.32 -30.01
CA HIS A 174 24.26 -3.03 -28.75
C HIS A 174 23.43 -2.03 -27.95
N ARG A 175 23.05 -2.39 -26.71
CA ARG A 175 22.15 -1.59 -25.84
C ARG A 175 22.61 -0.15 -25.57
N ALA A 176 23.87 0.19 -25.86
CA ALA A 176 24.45 1.49 -25.56
C ALA A 176 24.03 2.62 -26.52
N ASP A 177 23.65 2.33 -27.76
CA ASP A 177 23.24 3.37 -28.74
C ASP A 177 22.09 2.91 -29.64
N VAL A 178 20.89 2.90 -29.04
CA VAL A 178 19.65 2.52 -29.74
C VAL A 178 19.30 3.52 -30.84
N GLY A 179 19.47 4.81 -30.57
CA GLY A 179 19.13 5.87 -31.52
C GLY A 179 19.99 5.83 -32.77
N GLY A 180 21.31 5.69 -32.62
CA GLY A 180 22.26 5.64 -33.73
C GLY A 180 22.04 4.43 -34.64
N GLU A 181 21.80 3.25 -34.07
CA GLU A 181 21.59 2.02 -34.85
C GLU A 181 20.23 2.02 -35.58
N ILE A 182 19.16 2.58 -34.99
CA ILE A 182 17.89 2.80 -35.71
C ILE A 182 18.10 3.77 -36.87
N ALA A 183 18.77 4.90 -36.65
CA ALA A 183 19.05 5.89 -37.70
C ALA A 183 19.90 5.32 -38.84
N LYS A 184 20.84 4.42 -38.53
CA LYS A 184 21.64 3.70 -39.52
C LYS A 184 20.81 2.70 -40.32
N ARG A 185 19.91 1.96 -39.65
CA ARG A 185 19.03 1.00 -40.31
C ARG A 185 18.01 1.68 -41.23
N LEU A 186 17.42 2.79 -40.79
CA LEU A 186 16.52 3.61 -41.61
C LEU A 186 17.21 4.03 -42.91
N ARG A 187 18.47 4.49 -42.84
CA ARG A 187 19.25 4.83 -44.04
C ARG A 187 19.61 3.64 -44.92
N THR A 188 20.08 2.55 -44.33
CA THR A 188 20.68 1.43 -45.10
C THR A 188 19.66 0.46 -45.68
N VAL A 189 18.55 0.22 -44.97
CA VAL A 189 17.53 -0.77 -45.37
C VAL A 189 16.29 -0.08 -45.96
N HIS A 190 15.91 1.07 -45.41
CA HIS A 190 14.66 1.75 -45.77
C HIS A 190 14.89 3.01 -46.61
N ASP A 191 16.15 3.42 -46.83
CA ASP A 191 16.53 4.61 -47.59
C ASP A 191 15.86 5.89 -47.03
N VAL A 192 15.70 5.93 -45.70
CA VAL A 192 15.14 7.06 -44.95
C VAL A 192 16.25 7.78 -44.20
N GLN A 193 16.35 9.10 -44.36
CA GLN A 193 17.33 9.93 -43.67
C GLN A 193 16.71 10.67 -42.49
N ILE A 194 17.46 10.85 -41.42
CA ILE A 194 17.03 11.67 -40.27
C ILE A 194 17.79 12.99 -40.32
N VAL A 195 17.07 14.10 -40.35
CA VAL A 195 17.65 15.44 -40.31
C VAL A 195 17.13 16.18 -39.07
N ASN A 196 18.05 16.55 -38.18
CA ASN A 196 17.71 17.35 -37.00
C ASN A 196 17.53 18.81 -37.41
N ARG A 197 16.34 19.35 -37.16
CA ARG A 197 15.95 20.72 -37.50
C ARG A 197 15.41 21.42 -36.26
N ILE A 198 15.72 22.72 -36.12
CA ILE A 198 15.28 23.57 -35.00
C ILE A 198 14.07 24.43 -35.36
N ASP A 199 13.64 24.39 -36.63
CA ASP A 199 12.64 25.26 -37.26
C ASP A 199 11.33 24.53 -37.60
N LEU A 200 11.03 23.42 -36.94
CA LEU A 200 9.82 22.61 -37.19
C LEU A 200 8.51 23.23 -36.68
N GLY A 201 8.58 24.31 -35.89
CA GLY A 201 7.44 24.99 -35.27
C GLY A 201 7.16 24.49 -33.83
N GLU A 202 6.37 25.25 -33.07
CA GLU A 202 6.23 25.07 -31.60
C GLU A 202 5.61 23.73 -31.16
N ASN A 203 5.01 22.93 -32.07
CA ASN A 203 4.31 21.68 -31.73
C ASN A 203 4.65 20.48 -32.63
N VAL A 204 5.68 20.56 -33.48
CA VAL A 204 6.04 19.45 -34.39
C VAL A 204 7.35 18.80 -33.92
N LEU A 205 7.23 17.62 -33.32
CA LEU A 205 8.39 16.85 -32.84
C LEU A 205 9.15 16.18 -33.99
N HIS A 206 8.42 15.62 -34.96
CA HIS A 206 8.98 14.91 -36.11
C HIS A 206 8.06 15.09 -37.33
N ARG A 207 8.64 15.12 -38.52
CA ARG A 207 7.90 15.14 -39.79
C ARG A 207 8.62 14.23 -40.77
N PHE A 208 7.88 13.35 -41.43
CA PHE A 208 8.38 12.53 -42.52
C PHE A 208 7.80 13.02 -43.84
N ASP A 209 8.66 13.22 -44.83
CA ASP A 209 8.28 13.50 -46.22
C ASP A 209 8.47 12.23 -47.08
N PRO A 210 7.38 11.61 -47.56
CA PRO A 210 7.46 10.39 -48.37
C PRO A 210 8.19 10.56 -49.70
N GLN A 211 8.23 11.77 -50.27
CA GLN A 211 8.87 12.02 -51.57
C GLN A 211 10.39 12.11 -51.45
N THR A 212 10.87 12.80 -50.41
CA THR A 212 12.29 12.98 -50.16
C THR A 212 12.88 11.92 -49.23
N ARG A 213 12.03 11.14 -48.54
CA ARG A 213 12.37 10.14 -47.52
C ARG A 213 13.21 10.72 -46.38
N VAL A 214 12.85 11.93 -45.94
CA VAL A 214 13.50 12.66 -44.83
C VAL A 214 12.50 12.93 -43.71
#